data_AF-A3GFJ4-F1
#
_entry.id   AF-A3GFJ4-F1
#
_cell.length_a   1.000
_cell.length_b   1.000
_cell.length_c   1.000
_cell.angle_alpha   90.00
_cell.angle_beta   90.00
_cell.angle_gamma   90.00
#
_symmetry.space_group_name_H-M   'P 1'
#
loop_
_entity.id
_entity.type
_entity.pdbx_description
1 polymer ?
#
loop_
_entity_poly.entity_id
_entity_poly.type
_entity_poly.pdbx_seq_one_letter_code
_entity_poly.pdbx_strand_id
1 'polypeptide(L)'
;MLSRVVRQRSRSAISSFKLRAHAAFAETRIGVGISVQATRLQSTKLSANPEEIYTKISDSADPKRNQFFQYTWGSWLENDKLKKSHRETRFSIEGVSNLVQELNLTRKDPANVDSSGEPLLQIKPVQQLKDGSFVLTNNLSNKLIGEAQDKDAKLLVKSIASIHEGKDLVLRIPYKLESDYSISQKIKSEVATLDFLSLKLGLNVPKVVAYGDNRSNALQTPFILMEYIEGDLLMKKWNPLAADSEETDASLKSVIQPISDFQDKILSVNFNKFGSLYFHDDVSVLDQADVPYDGEENPLLVNRWRIGPSIERQFAKNKNHLSEKIVKEFNGPWKADAPLSLITSVASIELENAKNRLGLAQADSASKVEDVEVLKKQIETFEHLQAIGSKLFNSKSKSIMNVEELFRPKLFVPDLDPLNVIESNDKSYFIDFEYSTIKPFILTSYPNFVAYHGAKVYNLEEDIPGFTEMDEVEKQQYEFMYYKTRNERLWELELNSRRHDLIAVASPHVKVLKSPYLQALELKTDKDYLYVEGAIVQLQAMWDAYVANELCGSSSSEFPVQYTEEFLDRHQTDLEEYQIETVSSPFAATGGWIPQDMFETLKEQGIIVETENGNYKVEAEKALEEEPEEK
;
A
#
# COMPACT_ATOMS: atom_id res chain seq x y z
N MET A 1 -3.14 -36.74 76.86
CA MET A 1 -3.89 -35.61 77.44
C MET A 1 -2.90 -34.54 77.86
N LEU A 2 -2.84 -33.42 77.11
CA LEU A 2 -2.07 -32.16 77.25
C LEU A 2 -1.84 -31.67 75.79
N SER A 3 -2.73 -30.87 75.21
CA SER A 3 -2.77 -29.39 75.26
C SER A 3 -1.63 -28.68 74.51
N ARG A 4 -1.97 -28.02 73.40
CA ARG A 4 -1.47 -26.70 72.89
C ARG A 4 -2.04 -26.52 71.45
N VAL A 5 -3.00 -25.66 71.12
CA VAL A 5 -3.22 -24.20 71.31
C VAL A 5 -2.41 -23.33 70.32
N VAL A 6 -3.12 -22.88 69.27
CA VAL A 6 -3.22 -21.50 68.71
C VAL A 6 -2.21 -20.98 67.68
N ARG A 7 -2.74 -20.66 66.48
CA ARG A 7 -2.71 -19.37 65.72
C ARG A 7 -3.02 -19.65 64.23
N GLN A 8 -3.71 -18.83 63.44
CA GLN A 8 -4.51 -17.62 63.61
C GLN A 8 -5.25 -17.41 62.27
N ARG A 9 -6.37 -16.69 62.32
CA ARG A 9 -7.29 -16.35 61.24
C ARG A 9 -6.62 -15.73 60.00
N SER A 10 -7.03 -16.15 58.81
CA SER A 10 -7.32 -15.22 57.71
C SER A 10 -8.71 -15.56 57.15
N ARG A 11 -9.65 -14.63 57.37
CA ARG A 11 -10.90 -14.55 56.62
C ARG A 11 -10.62 -13.59 55.47
N SER A 12 -10.61 -14.08 54.25
CA SER A 12 -10.96 -13.26 53.09
C SER A 12 -11.96 -14.05 52.27
N ALA A 13 -13.23 -13.65 52.42
CA ALA A 13 -14.27 -14.03 51.49
C ALA A 13 -13.91 -13.38 50.15
N ILE A 14 -13.29 -14.15 49.26
CA ILE A 14 -13.23 -13.78 47.84
C ILE A 14 -14.58 -14.20 47.30
N SER A 15 -15.52 -13.25 47.31
CA SER A 15 -16.71 -13.34 46.47
C SER A 15 -16.21 -13.57 45.05
N SER A 16 -16.65 -14.68 44.48
CA SER A 16 -16.55 -14.99 43.07
C SER A 16 -17.03 -13.78 42.26
N PHE A 17 -16.07 -12.98 41.77
CA PHE A 17 -16.29 -12.11 40.63
C PHE A 17 -16.55 -13.06 39.45
N LYS A 18 -17.82 -13.37 39.25
CA LYS A 18 -18.34 -13.78 37.94
C LYS A 18 -18.14 -12.59 37.01
N LEU A 19 -16.92 -12.45 36.48
CA LEU A 19 -16.70 -11.69 35.27
C LEU A 19 -17.59 -12.32 34.20
N ARG A 20 -18.66 -11.63 33.84
CA ARG A 20 -19.33 -11.80 32.56
C ARG A 20 -18.34 -11.36 31.48
N ALA A 21 -17.38 -12.21 31.16
CA ALA A 21 -16.56 -12.14 29.96
C ALA A 21 -17.10 -13.14 28.91
N HIS A 22 -18.42 -13.16 28.76
CA HIS A 22 -19.13 -13.95 27.72
C HIS A 22 -19.82 -13.02 26.71
N ALA A 23 -19.24 -11.84 26.46
CA ALA A 23 -19.73 -10.88 25.46
C ALA A 23 -18.71 -10.56 24.36
N ALA A 24 -17.60 -11.30 24.23
CA ALA A 24 -16.59 -11.07 23.17
C ALA A 24 -16.32 -12.29 22.28
N PHE A 25 -17.16 -13.34 22.34
CA PHE A 25 -17.00 -14.55 21.51
C PHE A 25 -18.26 -14.91 20.70
N ALA A 26 -19.21 -13.99 20.61
CA ALA A 26 -20.48 -14.22 19.93
C ALA A 26 -20.51 -13.57 18.54
N GLU A 27 -19.45 -13.68 17.73
CA GLU A 27 -19.50 -13.21 16.33
C GLU A 27 -18.32 -13.74 15.48
N THR A 28 -18.38 -15.02 15.13
CA THR A 28 -17.67 -15.53 13.94
C THR A 28 -18.57 -16.40 13.08
N ARG A 29 -19.88 -16.16 13.11
CA ARG A 29 -20.75 -16.46 11.95
C ARG A 29 -20.73 -15.28 11.00
N ILE A 30 -19.52 -14.88 10.61
CA ILE A 30 -19.29 -13.89 9.57
C ILE A 30 -19.59 -14.64 8.27
N GLY A 31 -20.82 -14.50 7.77
CA GLY A 31 -21.25 -15.12 6.53
C GLY A 31 -20.42 -14.56 5.38
N VAL A 32 -19.32 -15.21 5.03
CA VAL A 32 -18.52 -14.82 3.87
C VAL A 32 -19.42 -14.84 2.63
N GLY A 33 -19.32 -13.75 1.87
CA GLY A 33 -20.08 -13.51 0.67
C GLY A 33 -20.15 -14.73 -0.24
N ILE A 34 -21.33 -14.89 -0.83
CA ILE A 34 -21.68 -15.69 -2.00
C ILE A 34 -20.41 -16.24 -2.67
N SER A 35 -20.04 -17.48 -2.34
CA SER A 35 -19.07 -18.22 -3.13
C SER A 35 -19.75 -18.54 -4.46
N VAL A 36 -19.75 -17.58 -5.38
CA VAL A 36 -20.08 -17.85 -6.77
C VAL A 36 -19.10 -18.95 -7.18
N GLN A 37 -19.63 -20.12 -7.56
CA GLN A 37 -18.84 -21.30 -7.87
C GLN A 37 -17.62 -20.90 -8.71
N ALA A 38 -16.42 -21.24 -8.25
CA ALA A 38 -15.16 -20.88 -8.89
C ALA A 38 -15.10 -21.27 -10.38
N THR A 39 -15.92 -22.24 -10.80
CA THR A 39 -16.11 -22.69 -12.18
C THR A 39 -16.71 -21.61 -13.10
N ARG A 40 -17.61 -20.74 -12.61
CA ARG A 40 -18.25 -19.69 -13.44
C ARG A 40 -17.35 -18.50 -13.74
N LEU A 41 -16.24 -18.35 -13.02
CA LEU A 41 -15.34 -17.19 -13.08
C LEU A 41 -14.18 -17.34 -14.07
N GLN A 42 -14.12 -18.42 -14.86
CA GLN A 42 -13.07 -18.60 -15.87
C GLN A 42 -13.29 -17.69 -17.07
N SER A 43 -12.57 -16.57 -17.10
CA SER A 43 -12.55 -15.66 -18.24
C SER A 43 -11.79 -16.27 -19.43
N THR A 44 -12.49 -16.56 -20.52
CA THR A 44 -11.86 -17.05 -21.75
C THR A 44 -12.56 -16.48 -22.98
N LYS A 45 -12.46 -15.16 -23.24
CA LYS A 45 -12.97 -14.59 -24.50
C LYS A 45 -12.43 -13.19 -24.86
N LEU A 46 -11.11 -13.00 -24.86
CA LEU A 46 -10.56 -11.91 -25.68
C LEU A 46 -10.65 -12.31 -27.16
N SER A 47 -11.18 -11.43 -28.01
CA SER A 47 -11.11 -11.60 -29.47
C SER A 47 -9.66 -11.83 -29.89
N ALA A 48 -9.40 -12.92 -30.63
CA ALA A 48 -8.05 -13.23 -31.14
C ALA A 48 -7.56 -12.20 -32.17
N ASN A 49 -8.46 -11.43 -32.77
CA ASN A 49 -8.12 -10.42 -33.77
C ASN A 49 -8.18 -9.02 -33.14
N PRO A 50 -7.05 -8.29 -33.06
CA PRO A 50 -7.07 -6.90 -32.63
C PRO A 50 -7.85 -6.04 -33.63
N GLU A 51 -8.64 -5.09 -33.14
CA GLU A 51 -9.24 -4.06 -34.00
C GLU A 51 -8.15 -3.08 -34.45
N GLU A 52 -7.94 -2.98 -35.77
CA GLU A 52 -7.01 -2.00 -36.34
C GLU A 52 -7.71 -0.68 -36.64
N ILE A 53 -7.17 0.41 -36.09
CA ILE A 53 -7.70 1.77 -36.31
C ILE A 53 -6.66 2.60 -37.04
N TYR A 54 -6.99 2.98 -38.28
CA TYR A 54 -6.18 3.90 -39.08
C TYR A 54 -6.43 5.35 -38.65
N THR A 55 -5.39 5.98 -38.11
CA THR A 55 -5.37 7.35 -37.58
C THR A 55 -4.14 8.12 -38.06
N LYS A 56 -4.22 9.45 -38.10
CA LYS A 56 -3.02 10.30 -38.23
C LYS A 56 -2.38 10.45 -36.86
N ILE A 57 -1.31 9.71 -36.58
CA ILE A 57 -0.61 9.71 -35.28
C ILE A 57 -0.16 11.12 -34.85
N SER A 58 0.24 11.96 -35.82
CA SER A 58 0.67 13.35 -35.61
C SER A 58 -0.49 14.34 -35.40
N ASP A 59 -1.73 13.94 -35.67
CA ASP A 59 -2.90 14.81 -35.45
C ASP A 59 -3.40 14.62 -34.02
N SER A 60 -3.03 15.56 -33.13
CA SER A 60 -3.43 15.51 -31.74
C SER A 60 -4.95 15.56 -31.53
N ALA A 61 -5.71 16.05 -32.53
CA ALA A 61 -7.16 16.22 -32.50
C ALA A 61 -7.94 15.08 -33.18
N ASP A 62 -7.27 14.08 -33.80
CA ASP A 62 -7.97 12.96 -34.44
C ASP A 62 -8.74 12.14 -33.38
N PRO A 63 -10.10 12.13 -33.41
CA PRO A 63 -10.89 11.42 -32.42
C PRO A 63 -10.67 9.91 -32.44
N LYS A 64 -10.16 9.35 -33.54
CA LYS A 64 -9.81 7.93 -33.64
C LYS A 64 -8.67 7.53 -32.70
N ARG A 65 -7.87 8.50 -32.22
CA ARG A 65 -6.82 8.24 -31.21
C ARG A 65 -7.38 8.08 -29.81
N ASN A 66 -8.63 8.50 -29.55
CA ASN A 66 -9.16 8.56 -28.19
C ASN A 66 -9.21 7.19 -27.51
N GLN A 67 -9.56 6.13 -28.24
CA GLN A 67 -9.65 4.78 -27.69
C GLN A 67 -8.31 4.29 -27.11
N PHE A 68 -7.18 4.71 -27.68
CA PHE A 68 -5.85 4.35 -27.17
C PHE A 68 -5.59 4.86 -25.75
N PHE A 69 -6.19 6.00 -25.36
CA PHE A 69 -5.99 6.61 -24.06
C PHE A 69 -7.04 6.21 -23.01
N GLN A 70 -8.06 5.46 -23.42
CA GLN A 70 -9.17 5.06 -22.55
C GLN A 70 -8.78 3.89 -21.66
N TYR A 71 -9.31 3.91 -20.44
CA TYR A 71 -9.16 2.80 -19.51
C TYR A 71 -10.05 1.61 -19.92
N THR A 72 -9.44 0.44 -20.10
CA THR A 72 -10.11 -0.79 -20.59
C THR A 72 -9.93 -2.00 -19.67
N TRP A 73 -9.24 -1.86 -18.53
CA TRP A 73 -8.78 -3.01 -17.73
C TRP A 73 -9.85 -3.58 -16.79
N GLY A 74 -10.90 -2.81 -16.51
CA GLY A 74 -11.98 -3.25 -15.64
C GLY A 74 -13.14 -2.27 -15.60
N SER A 75 -14.17 -2.66 -14.88
CA SER A 75 -15.38 -1.88 -14.69
C SER A 75 -15.74 -1.81 -13.22
N TRP A 76 -16.38 -0.71 -12.81
CA TRP A 76 -16.91 -0.56 -11.46
C TRP A 76 -18.43 -0.75 -11.46
N LEU A 77 -18.95 -1.36 -10.40
CA LEU A 77 -20.39 -1.42 -10.17
C LEU A 77 -21.00 -0.02 -10.03
N GLU A 78 -20.29 0.91 -9.39
CA GLU A 78 -20.74 2.28 -9.19
C GLU A 78 -19.85 3.30 -9.87
N ASN A 79 -20.49 4.27 -10.54
CA ASN A 79 -19.87 5.41 -11.21
C ASN A 79 -18.83 4.99 -12.25
N ASP A 80 -19.05 3.88 -12.96
CA ASP A 80 -18.09 3.28 -13.91
C ASP A 80 -17.53 4.29 -14.89
N LYS A 81 -18.41 4.97 -15.63
CA LYS A 81 -18.05 5.97 -16.64
C LYS A 81 -17.16 7.07 -16.06
N LEU A 82 -17.49 7.56 -14.86
CA LEU A 82 -16.71 8.60 -14.19
C LEU A 82 -15.34 8.06 -13.76
N LYS A 83 -15.30 6.88 -13.14
CA LYS A 83 -14.06 6.23 -12.69
C LYS A 83 -13.12 5.88 -13.85
N LYS A 84 -13.66 5.48 -15.01
CA LYS A 84 -12.91 5.29 -16.26
C LYS A 84 -12.39 6.62 -16.81
N SER A 85 -13.21 7.67 -16.81
CA SER A 85 -12.77 9.00 -17.28
C SER A 85 -11.64 9.59 -16.43
N HIS A 86 -11.65 9.38 -15.11
CA HIS A 86 -10.56 9.79 -14.22
C HIS A 86 -9.25 9.00 -14.45
N ARG A 87 -9.33 7.86 -15.15
CA ARG A 87 -8.21 7.00 -15.53
C ARG A 87 -7.85 7.12 -17.00
N GLU A 88 -8.44 8.08 -17.72
CA GLU A 88 -7.99 8.43 -19.06
C GLU A 88 -6.63 9.13 -18.99
N THR A 89 -5.64 8.59 -19.69
CA THR A 89 -4.24 9.01 -19.52
C THR A 89 -3.68 9.54 -20.82
N ARG A 90 -3.94 10.81 -21.12
CA ARG A 90 -3.44 11.48 -22.33
C ARG A 90 -1.99 11.94 -22.19
N PHE A 91 -1.21 11.68 -23.23
CA PHE A 91 0.17 12.16 -23.36
C PHE A 91 0.51 12.46 -24.83
N SER A 92 1.55 13.27 -25.03
CA SER A 92 2.06 13.59 -26.36
C SER A 92 2.98 12.49 -26.90
N ILE A 93 2.52 11.78 -27.94
CA ILE A 93 3.31 10.77 -28.66
C ILE A 93 4.51 11.42 -29.36
N GLU A 94 4.32 12.60 -29.95
CA GLU A 94 5.42 13.38 -30.52
C GLU A 94 6.41 13.78 -29.42
N GLY A 95 5.88 14.10 -28.23
CA GLY A 95 6.68 14.35 -27.03
C GLY A 95 7.57 13.16 -26.65
N VAL A 96 7.03 11.94 -26.68
CA VAL A 96 7.83 10.71 -26.47
C VAL A 96 8.94 10.59 -27.52
N SER A 97 8.63 10.87 -28.79
CA SER A 97 9.64 10.83 -29.87
C SER A 97 10.75 11.84 -29.65
N ASN A 98 10.40 13.05 -29.23
CA ASN A 98 11.34 14.13 -28.91
C ASN A 98 12.20 13.76 -27.69
N LEU A 99 11.61 13.22 -26.64
CA LEU A 99 12.34 12.74 -25.47
C LEU A 99 13.38 11.69 -25.87
N VAL A 100 13.00 10.68 -26.66
CA VAL A 100 13.93 9.64 -27.12
C VAL A 100 15.05 10.23 -27.99
N GLN A 101 14.77 11.25 -28.80
CA GLN A 101 15.81 11.97 -29.54
C GLN A 101 16.75 12.75 -28.61
N GLU A 102 16.24 13.48 -27.62
CA GLU A 102 17.06 14.20 -26.63
C GLU A 102 17.90 13.24 -25.78
N LEU A 103 17.38 12.06 -25.42
CA LEU A 103 18.15 11.02 -24.73
C LEU A 103 19.30 10.50 -25.60
N ASN A 104 19.07 10.31 -26.89
CA ASN A 104 20.12 9.93 -27.84
C ASN A 104 21.20 11.01 -28.02
N LEU A 105 20.82 12.30 -28.02
CA LEU A 105 21.76 13.41 -28.05
C LEU A 105 22.56 13.49 -26.74
N THR A 106 21.88 13.34 -25.59
CA THR A 106 22.49 13.38 -24.26
C THR A 106 23.51 12.27 -24.07
N ARG A 107 23.23 11.06 -24.57
CA ARG A 107 24.17 9.94 -24.57
C ARG A 107 25.41 10.23 -25.43
N LYS A 108 25.28 10.93 -26.55
CA LYS A 108 26.43 11.22 -27.44
C LYS A 108 27.35 12.33 -26.93
N ASP A 109 26.93 13.07 -25.90
CA ASP A 109 27.79 14.07 -25.29
C ASP A 109 29.00 13.36 -24.66
N PRO A 110 30.25 13.68 -25.08
CA PRO A 110 31.46 13.13 -24.47
C PRO A 110 31.57 13.43 -22.97
N ALA A 111 30.79 14.38 -22.46
CA ALA A 111 30.68 14.60 -21.03
C ALA A 111 29.96 13.45 -20.29
N ASN A 112 29.14 12.63 -20.95
CA ASN A 112 28.27 11.64 -20.31
C ASN A 112 28.67 10.19 -20.56
N VAL A 113 29.43 9.92 -21.62
CA VAL A 113 29.85 8.56 -22.01
C VAL A 113 31.36 8.42 -22.17
N ASP A 114 31.85 7.20 -22.04
CA ASP A 114 33.23 6.84 -22.35
C ASP A 114 33.46 6.63 -23.86
N SER A 115 34.67 6.24 -24.24
CA SER A 115 35.03 5.99 -25.64
C SER A 115 34.28 4.82 -26.30
N SER A 116 33.64 3.95 -25.53
CA SER A 116 32.79 2.85 -26.02
C SER A 116 31.33 3.27 -26.20
N GLY A 117 30.94 4.46 -25.73
CA GLY A 117 29.57 4.94 -25.73
C GLY A 117 28.75 4.47 -24.53
N GLU A 118 29.37 3.82 -23.55
CA GLU A 118 28.73 3.49 -22.28
C GLU A 118 28.78 4.68 -21.32
N PRO A 119 27.82 4.82 -20.39
CA PRO A 119 27.83 5.88 -19.40
C PRO A 119 29.15 5.93 -18.63
N LEU A 120 29.66 7.14 -18.37
CA LEU A 120 30.81 7.32 -17.49
C LEU A 120 30.52 6.70 -16.12
N LEU A 121 31.55 6.09 -15.51
CA LEU A 121 31.47 5.56 -14.15
C LEU A 121 31.13 6.64 -13.09
N GLN A 122 31.33 7.92 -13.43
CA GLN A 122 30.92 9.02 -12.56
C GLN A 122 29.40 9.17 -12.58
N ILE A 123 28.77 8.93 -11.43
CA ILE A 123 27.35 9.21 -11.22
C ILE A 123 27.17 10.72 -11.07
N LYS A 124 26.47 11.33 -12.03
CA LYS A 124 26.17 12.77 -12.02
C LYS A 124 24.85 13.07 -11.28
N PRO A 125 24.66 14.31 -10.81
CA PRO A 125 23.34 14.80 -10.45
C PRO A 125 22.35 14.59 -11.59
N VAL A 126 21.07 14.44 -11.26
CA VAL A 126 20.00 14.34 -12.25
C VAL A 126 20.02 15.60 -13.12
N GLN A 127 20.07 15.42 -14.44
CA GLN A 127 20.12 16.52 -15.39
C GLN A 127 18.71 16.87 -15.86
N GLN A 128 18.37 18.16 -15.89
CA GLN A 128 17.18 18.62 -16.58
C GLN A 128 17.47 18.80 -18.08
N LEU A 129 16.63 18.20 -18.92
CA LEU A 129 16.66 18.30 -20.37
C LEU A 129 15.94 19.57 -20.84
N LYS A 130 16.20 19.98 -22.08
CA LYS A 130 15.56 21.15 -22.70
C LYS A 130 14.05 21.02 -22.82
N ASP A 131 13.56 19.79 -22.89
CA ASP A 131 12.15 19.48 -23.01
C ASP A 131 11.41 19.58 -21.66
N GLY A 132 12.10 19.87 -20.55
CA GLY A 132 11.55 19.96 -19.19
C GLY A 132 11.63 18.66 -18.38
N SER A 133 11.93 17.54 -19.03
CA SER A 133 12.11 16.24 -18.37
C SER A 133 13.45 16.17 -17.64
N PHE A 134 13.60 15.17 -16.79
CA PHE A 134 14.82 14.86 -16.06
C PHE A 134 15.41 13.53 -16.55
N VAL A 135 16.73 13.43 -16.60
CA VAL A 135 17.45 12.24 -17.09
C VAL A 135 18.48 11.75 -16.06
N LEU A 136 18.55 10.44 -15.88
CA LEU A 136 19.59 9.77 -15.11
C LEU A 136 20.66 9.27 -16.09
N THR A 137 21.69 10.08 -16.32
CA THR A 137 22.71 9.81 -17.36
C THR A 137 23.47 8.51 -17.13
N ASN A 138 23.62 8.08 -15.86
CA ASN A 138 24.25 6.80 -15.50
C ASN A 138 23.49 5.56 -15.98
N ASN A 139 22.23 5.70 -16.39
CA ASN A 139 21.42 4.60 -16.90
C ASN A 139 21.32 4.60 -18.45
N LEU A 140 21.93 5.57 -19.16
CA LEU A 140 21.89 5.67 -20.63
C LEU A 140 22.81 4.65 -21.35
N SER A 141 22.74 3.38 -20.97
CA SER A 141 23.55 2.30 -21.57
C SER A 141 23.02 1.85 -22.94
N ASN A 142 23.90 1.34 -23.80
CA ASN A 142 23.49 0.78 -25.10
C ASN A 142 22.53 -0.41 -24.93
N LYS A 143 22.71 -1.18 -23.85
CA LYS A 143 21.83 -2.29 -23.50
C LYS A 143 20.38 -1.82 -23.28
N LEU A 144 20.20 -0.67 -22.63
CA LEU A 144 18.88 -0.21 -22.18
C LEU A 144 18.14 0.61 -23.24
N ILE A 145 18.84 1.48 -23.96
CA ILE A 145 18.22 2.39 -24.94
C ILE A 145 18.55 2.03 -26.40
N GLY A 146 19.17 0.88 -26.63
CA GLY A 146 19.64 0.42 -27.95
C GLY A 146 20.88 1.15 -28.44
N GLU A 147 21.47 0.72 -29.57
CA GLU A 147 22.65 1.38 -30.17
C GLU A 147 22.36 2.84 -30.59
N ALA A 148 23.39 3.69 -30.55
CA ALA A 148 23.30 5.07 -30.99
C ALA A 148 23.03 5.14 -32.50
N GLN A 149 21.80 5.53 -32.87
CA GLN A 149 21.44 5.87 -34.25
C GLN A 149 22.21 7.12 -34.71
N ASP A 150 22.29 7.40 -36.01
CA ASP A 150 22.96 8.61 -36.54
C ASP A 150 22.39 9.90 -35.90
N LYS A 151 23.19 10.95 -35.74
CA LYS A 151 22.77 12.23 -35.11
C LYS A 151 21.63 12.91 -35.87
N ASP A 152 21.52 12.63 -37.17
CA ASP A 152 20.47 13.13 -38.04
C ASP A 152 19.29 12.15 -38.16
N ALA A 153 19.35 10.98 -37.50
CA ALA A 153 18.29 9.99 -37.52
C ALA A 153 17.08 10.49 -36.71
N LYS A 154 16.02 10.89 -37.41
CA LYS A 154 14.73 11.19 -36.78
C LYS A 154 14.02 9.90 -36.42
N LEU A 155 13.72 9.73 -35.14
CA LEU A 155 12.79 8.70 -34.69
C LEU A 155 11.37 9.09 -35.10
N LEU A 156 10.72 8.25 -35.91
CA LEU A 156 9.34 8.44 -36.37
C LEU A 156 8.48 7.30 -35.82
N VAL A 157 7.51 7.63 -34.98
CA VAL A 157 6.49 6.68 -34.53
C VAL A 157 5.55 6.37 -35.70
N LYS A 158 5.60 5.13 -36.17
CA LYS A 158 4.79 4.66 -37.32
C LYS A 158 3.49 3.97 -36.91
N SER A 159 3.49 3.35 -35.73
CA SER A 159 2.34 2.65 -35.15
C SER A 159 2.40 2.76 -33.64
N ILE A 160 1.25 2.61 -33.00
CA ILE A 160 1.10 2.53 -31.56
C ILE A 160 0.09 1.43 -31.31
N ALA A 161 0.41 0.52 -30.39
CA ALA A 161 -0.47 -0.58 -30.03
C ALA A 161 -0.65 -0.59 -28.52
N SER A 162 -1.89 -0.83 -28.07
CA SER A 162 -2.18 -1.16 -26.67
C SER A 162 -1.99 -2.67 -26.49
N ILE A 163 -0.75 -3.14 -26.55
CA ILE A 163 -0.39 -4.53 -26.29
C ILE A 163 0.15 -4.68 -24.86
N HIS A 164 -0.05 -5.85 -24.26
CA HIS A 164 0.40 -6.16 -22.90
C HIS A 164 1.92 -6.33 -22.78
N GLU A 165 2.65 -6.36 -23.90
CA GLU A 165 4.08 -6.73 -23.93
C GLU A 165 4.88 -5.72 -24.77
N GLY A 166 5.74 -4.95 -24.12
CA GLY A 166 6.83 -4.21 -24.76
C GLY A 166 8.12 -5.04 -24.77
N LYS A 167 9.19 -4.58 -25.42
CA LYS A 167 10.49 -5.30 -25.41
C LYS A 167 11.67 -4.53 -24.83
N ASP A 168 11.59 -3.20 -24.71
CA ASP A 168 12.77 -2.39 -24.39
C ASP A 168 12.56 -1.45 -23.19
N LEU A 169 11.55 -0.57 -23.26
CA LEU A 169 11.28 0.43 -22.23
C LEU A 169 9.81 0.44 -21.83
N VAL A 170 9.56 0.80 -20.57
CA VAL A 170 8.24 1.06 -20.00
C VAL A 170 8.08 2.55 -19.81
N LEU A 171 7.00 3.11 -20.38
CA LEU A 171 6.53 4.45 -20.07
C LEU A 171 5.38 4.34 -19.06
N ARG A 172 5.65 4.62 -17.80
CA ARG A 172 4.65 4.65 -16.73
C ARG A 172 4.10 6.07 -16.57
N ILE A 173 2.79 6.20 -16.62
CA ILE A 173 2.09 7.48 -16.48
C ILE A 173 1.05 7.33 -15.37
N PRO A 174 1.09 8.15 -14.31
CA PRO A 174 0.12 8.05 -13.21
C PRO A 174 -1.26 8.56 -13.63
N TYR A 175 -2.31 7.92 -13.10
CA TYR A 175 -3.67 8.46 -13.20
C TYR A 175 -3.81 9.76 -12.39
N LYS A 176 -4.64 10.69 -12.89
CA LYS A 176 -4.91 11.97 -12.19
C LYS A 176 -5.97 11.79 -11.08
N LEU A 177 -5.63 10.98 -10.07
CA LEU A 177 -6.48 10.71 -8.90
C LEU A 177 -6.10 11.54 -7.67
N GLU A 178 -4.92 12.14 -7.70
CA GLU A 178 -4.30 12.90 -6.60
C GLU A 178 -3.99 14.32 -7.09
N SER A 179 -3.64 15.20 -6.15
CA SER A 179 -3.25 16.57 -6.49
C SER A 179 -1.99 16.58 -7.38
N ASP A 180 -1.84 17.61 -8.22
CA ASP A 180 -0.65 17.75 -9.07
C ASP A 180 0.65 17.83 -8.22
N TYR A 181 0.57 18.39 -7.00
CA TYR A 181 1.66 18.37 -6.01
C TYR A 181 2.00 16.96 -5.56
N SER A 182 1.01 16.18 -5.12
CA SER A 182 1.21 14.80 -4.64
C SER A 182 1.82 13.92 -5.73
N ILE A 183 1.34 14.03 -6.97
CA ILE A 183 1.88 13.29 -8.11
C ILE A 183 3.37 13.64 -8.34
N SER A 184 3.71 14.93 -8.31
CA SER A 184 5.11 15.39 -8.46
C SER A 184 6.01 14.84 -7.35
N GLN A 185 5.61 14.95 -6.08
CA GLN A 185 6.40 14.42 -4.96
C GLN A 185 6.55 12.90 -5.04
N LYS A 186 5.50 12.19 -5.45
CA LYS A 186 5.51 10.73 -5.60
C LYS A 186 6.50 10.27 -6.66
N ILE A 187 6.51 10.90 -7.84
CA ILE A 187 7.48 10.58 -8.90
C ILE A 187 8.91 10.87 -8.44
N LYS A 188 9.16 12.06 -7.88
CA LYS A 188 10.50 12.43 -7.39
C LYS A 188 11.00 11.42 -6.36
N SER A 189 10.12 11.01 -5.44
CA SER A 189 10.50 10.08 -4.39
C SER A 189 10.70 8.66 -4.91
N GLU A 190 9.82 8.18 -5.77
CA GLU A 190 9.91 6.84 -6.36
C GLU A 190 11.20 6.69 -7.18
N VAL A 191 11.52 7.66 -8.04
CA VAL A 191 12.74 7.61 -8.86
C VAL A 191 14.00 7.64 -7.98
N ALA A 192 14.03 8.49 -6.96
CA ALA A 192 15.14 8.52 -6.00
C ALA A 192 15.27 7.20 -5.23
N THR A 193 14.15 6.57 -4.89
CA THR A 193 14.11 5.28 -4.20
C THR A 193 14.64 4.15 -5.09
N LEU A 194 14.15 4.04 -6.33
CA LEU A 194 14.65 3.06 -7.32
C LEU A 194 16.17 3.21 -7.53
N ASP A 195 16.62 4.45 -7.65
CA ASP A 195 18.03 4.78 -7.84
C ASP A 195 18.89 4.41 -6.61
N PHE A 196 18.40 4.69 -5.40
CA PHE A 196 19.03 4.27 -4.14
C PHE A 196 19.12 2.75 -4.02
N LEU A 197 18.02 2.03 -4.23
CA LEU A 197 17.97 0.57 -4.16
C LEU A 197 18.96 -0.07 -5.14
N SER A 198 19.02 0.47 -6.34
CA SER A 198 19.96 0.06 -7.39
C SER A 198 21.42 0.34 -7.00
N LEU A 199 21.78 1.59 -6.73
CA LEU A 199 23.17 2.03 -6.64
C LEU A 199 23.78 1.76 -5.26
N LYS A 200 23.00 1.93 -4.18
CA LYS A 200 23.48 1.74 -2.80
C LYS A 200 23.39 0.27 -2.37
N LEU A 201 22.27 -0.38 -2.67
CA LEU A 201 21.99 -1.74 -2.18
C LEU A 201 22.24 -2.83 -3.22
N GLY A 202 22.50 -2.47 -4.48
CA GLY A 202 22.72 -3.45 -5.55
C GLY A 202 21.49 -4.31 -5.85
N LEU A 203 20.29 -3.81 -5.54
CA LEU A 203 19.05 -4.56 -5.69
C LEU A 203 18.56 -4.58 -7.14
N ASN A 204 17.88 -5.67 -7.49
CA ASN A 204 17.27 -5.86 -8.80
C ASN A 204 15.97 -5.06 -8.88
N VAL A 205 16.09 -3.82 -9.34
CA VAL A 205 14.97 -2.91 -9.63
C VAL A 205 15.17 -2.29 -11.01
N PRO A 206 14.10 -1.92 -11.74
CA PRO A 206 14.20 -1.29 -13.05
C PRO A 206 15.06 -0.03 -13.02
N LYS A 207 15.93 0.14 -14.01
CA LYS A 207 16.67 1.40 -14.17
C LYS A 207 15.76 2.47 -14.76
N VAL A 208 15.64 3.60 -14.05
CA VAL A 208 14.95 4.79 -14.58
C VAL A 208 15.88 5.50 -15.57
N VAL A 209 15.40 5.72 -16.78
CA VAL A 209 16.11 6.45 -17.84
C VAL A 209 15.82 7.94 -17.72
N ALA A 210 14.53 8.28 -17.68
CA ALA A 210 14.06 9.65 -17.62
C ALA A 210 12.73 9.73 -16.88
N TYR A 211 12.37 10.91 -16.39
CA TYR A 211 11.08 11.14 -15.77
C TYR A 211 10.65 12.61 -15.93
N GLY A 212 9.36 12.86 -15.81
CA GLY A 212 8.79 14.20 -15.67
C GLY A 212 7.89 14.20 -14.45
N ASP A 213 8.16 15.04 -13.46
CA ASP A 213 7.38 15.09 -12.22
C ASP A 213 6.06 15.89 -12.39
N ASN A 214 5.99 16.77 -13.38
CA ASN A 214 4.83 17.60 -13.66
C ASN A 214 4.56 17.71 -15.17
N ARG A 215 3.53 18.44 -15.58
CA ARG A 215 3.10 18.57 -17.00
C ARG A 215 3.98 19.48 -17.86
N SER A 216 4.95 20.18 -17.28
CA SER A 216 5.85 21.11 -17.99
C SER A 216 6.98 20.36 -18.68
N ASN A 217 6.63 19.33 -19.46
CA ASN A 217 7.55 18.56 -20.27
C ASN A 217 6.96 18.24 -21.65
N ALA A 218 7.75 17.69 -22.58
CA ALA A 218 7.28 17.40 -23.94
C ALA A 218 6.11 16.40 -24.03
N LEU A 219 5.96 15.49 -23.08
CA LEU A 219 4.84 14.54 -23.00
C LEU A 219 3.56 15.20 -22.47
N GLN A 220 3.66 16.40 -21.86
CA GLN A 220 2.55 17.17 -21.28
C GLN A 220 1.80 16.45 -20.14
N THR A 221 2.46 15.45 -19.54
CA THR A 221 1.99 14.67 -18.41
C THR A 221 3.17 14.28 -17.53
N PRO A 222 2.99 14.09 -16.22
CA PRO A 222 4.00 13.42 -15.40
C PRO A 222 4.23 12.00 -15.92
N PHE A 223 5.46 11.48 -15.83
CA PHE A 223 5.80 10.14 -16.31
C PHE A 223 7.11 9.61 -15.69
N ILE A 224 7.32 8.30 -15.78
CA ILE A 224 8.60 7.63 -15.55
C ILE A 224 8.87 6.74 -16.77
N LEU A 225 10.01 6.94 -17.44
CA LEU A 225 10.54 6.09 -18.49
C LEU A 225 11.64 5.21 -17.91
N MET A 226 11.46 3.90 -17.94
CA MET A 226 12.34 2.94 -17.26
C MET A 226 12.52 1.65 -18.05
N GLU A 227 13.47 0.83 -17.61
CA GLU A 227 13.74 -0.51 -18.12
C GLU A 227 12.49 -1.40 -18.14
N TYR A 228 12.27 -2.08 -19.27
CA TYR A 228 11.34 -3.19 -19.34
C TYR A 228 12.01 -4.45 -18.81
N ILE A 229 11.37 -5.13 -17.86
CA ILE A 229 11.83 -6.41 -17.33
C ILE A 229 10.97 -7.52 -17.93
N GLU A 230 11.58 -8.35 -18.77
CA GLU A 230 10.94 -9.53 -19.32
C GLU A 230 10.94 -10.66 -18.29
N GLY A 231 9.77 -11.24 -17.99
CA GLY A 231 9.65 -12.34 -17.06
C GLY A 231 8.21 -12.59 -16.61
N ASP A 232 8.05 -13.56 -15.71
CA ASP A 232 6.75 -13.94 -15.14
C ASP A 232 6.54 -13.31 -13.77
N LEU A 233 5.31 -12.91 -13.45
CA LEU A 233 4.98 -12.45 -12.08
C LEU A 233 5.16 -13.59 -11.07
N LEU A 234 5.83 -13.28 -9.95
CA LEU A 234 5.99 -14.22 -8.82
C LEU A 234 4.63 -14.69 -8.28
N MET A 235 3.58 -13.84 -8.40
CA MET A 235 2.19 -14.16 -8.04
C MET A 235 1.68 -15.45 -8.69
N LYS A 236 2.18 -15.84 -9.88
CA LYS A 236 1.80 -17.12 -10.51
C LYS A 236 2.13 -18.35 -9.65
N LYS A 237 3.11 -18.24 -8.75
CA LYS A 237 3.54 -19.29 -7.82
C LYS A 237 2.82 -19.22 -6.47
N TRP A 238 2.06 -18.15 -6.21
CA TRP A 238 1.43 -17.93 -4.91
C TRP A 238 0.09 -18.65 -4.80
N ASN A 239 0.08 -19.78 -4.09
CA ASN A 239 -1.14 -20.52 -3.76
C ASN A 239 -1.42 -20.49 -2.25
N PRO A 240 -1.92 -19.37 -1.69
CA PRO A 240 -2.00 -19.14 -0.25
C PRO A 240 -2.92 -20.08 0.51
N LEU A 241 -3.88 -20.70 -0.18
CA LEU A 241 -4.92 -21.56 0.40
C LEU A 241 -4.72 -23.04 0.06
N ALA A 242 -3.56 -23.41 -0.49
CA ALA A 242 -3.19 -24.80 -0.67
C ALA A 242 -3.15 -25.53 0.68
N ALA A 243 -3.67 -26.76 0.69
CA ALA A 243 -3.59 -27.65 1.85
C ALA A 243 -2.14 -27.97 2.22
N ASP A 244 -1.89 -28.27 3.49
CA ASP A 244 -0.54 -28.51 3.99
C ASP A 244 0.08 -29.76 3.37
N SER A 245 1.31 -29.59 2.89
CA SER A 245 2.18 -30.67 2.43
C SER A 245 3.61 -30.12 2.38
N GLU A 246 4.60 -31.00 2.31
CA GLU A 246 6.00 -30.56 2.10
C GLU A 246 6.15 -29.75 0.80
N GLU A 247 5.39 -30.10 -0.24
CA GLU A 247 5.36 -29.40 -1.52
C GLU A 247 4.73 -28.00 -1.39
N THR A 248 3.62 -27.88 -0.67
CA THR A 248 2.96 -26.60 -0.39
C THR A 248 3.87 -25.69 0.42
N ASP A 249 4.51 -26.21 1.47
CA ASP A 249 5.43 -25.44 2.31
C ASP A 249 6.60 -24.90 1.49
N ALA A 250 7.18 -25.72 0.61
CA ALA A 250 8.24 -25.30 -0.30
C ALA A 250 7.74 -24.25 -1.31
N SER A 251 6.54 -24.42 -1.86
CA SER A 251 5.92 -23.49 -2.81
C SER A 251 5.68 -22.12 -2.18
N LEU A 252 5.06 -22.07 -0.99
CA LEU A 252 4.81 -20.81 -0.26
C LEU A 252 6.13 -20.10 0.09
N LYS A 253 7.13 -20.86 0.56
CA LYS A 253 8.46 -20.31 0.84
C LYS A 253 9.14 -19.76 -0.42
N SER A 254 8.96 -20.41 -1.57
CA SER A 254 9.52 -19.92 -2.85
C SER A 254 9.02 -18.53 -3.26
N VAL A 255 7.86 -18.11 -2.74
CA VAL A 255 7.30 -16.76 -2.92
C VAL A 255 7.70 -15.82 -1.80
N ILE A 256 7.63 -16.27 -0.54
CA ILE A 256 7.91 -15.42 0.63
C ILE A 256 9.40 -15.06 0.70
N GLN A 257 10.31 -15.99 0.38
CA GLN A 257 11.76 -15.81 0.58
C GLN A 257 12.37 -14.70 -0.27
N PRO A 258 12.12 -14.58 -1.59
CA PRO A 258 12.65 -13.45 -2.36
C PRO A 258 12.22 -12.09 -1.79
N ILE A 259 10.97 -11.98 -1.33
CA ILE A 259 10.42 -10.74 -0.77
C ILE A 259 11.04 -10.45 0.60
N SER A 260 11.23 -11.46 1.46
CA SER A 260 11.87 -11.28 2.77
C SER A 260 13.37 -11.00 2.64
N ASP A 261 14.06 -11.57 1.66
CA ASP A 261 15.45 -11.25 1.33
C ASP A 261 15.60 -9.79 0.86
N PHE A 262 14.69 -9.33 -0.01
CA PHE A 262 14.65 -7.94 -0.42
C PHE A 262 14.39 -7.01 0.78
N GLN A 263 13.41 -7.37 1.63
CA GLN A 263 13.11 -6.60 2.83
C GLN A 263 14.34 -6.51 3.76
N ASP A 264 15.04 -7.61 4.01
CA ASP A 264 16.23 -7.60 4.85
C ASP A 264 17.30 -6.62 4.34
N LYS A 265 17.54 -6.60 3.02
CA LYS A 265 18.48 -5.66 2.39
C LYS A 265 18.07 -4.20 2.60
N ILE A 266 16.80 -3.84 2.42
CA ILE A 266 16.38 -2.45 2.65
C ILE A 266 16.41 -2.07 4.15
N LEU A 267 16.18 -3.01 5.05
CA LEU A 267 16.23 -2.80 6.50
C LEU A 267 17.67 -2.70 7.05
N SER A 268 18.68 -3.02 6.24
CA SER A 268 20.10 -2.92 6.62
C SER A 268 20.59 -1.48 6.81
N VAL A 269 19.88 -0.50 6.23
CA VAL A 269 20.23 0.92 6.33
C VAL A 269 19.48 1.57 7.48
N ASN A 270 20.22 2.30 8.33
CA ASN A 270 19.68 3.20 9.33
C ASN A 270 19.70 4.62 8.78
N PHE A 271 18.53 5.21 8.60
CA PHE A 271 18.40 6.57 8.12
C PHE A 271 18.39 7.57 9.29
N ASN A 272 18.63 8.85 8.99
CA ASN A 272 18.79 9.90 10.00
C ASN A 272 17.50 10.69 10.31
N LYS A 273 16.45 10.49 9.49
CA LYS A 273 15.14 11.15 9.61
C LYS A 273 14.03 10.20 9.16
N PHE A 274 12.80 10.54 9.52
CA PHE A 274 11.60 9.95 8.94
C PHE A 274 11.05 10.86 7.82
N GLY A 275 10.49 10.28 6.77
CA GLY A 275 10.11 11.00 5.55
C GLY A 275 10.29 10.10 4.33
N SER A 276 10.38 10.65 3.13
CA SER A 276 10.66 9.86 1.93
C SER A 276 12.02 10.21 1.31
N LEU A 277 12.59 9.31 0.51
CA LEU A 277 13.85 9.57 -0.21
C LEU A 277 13.59 10.46 -1.42
N TYR A 278 14.50 11.39 -1.69
CA TYR A 278 14.52 12.29 -2.85
C TYR A 278 15.96 12.47 -3.32
N PHE A 279 16.16 12.97 -4.54
CA PHE A 279 17.48 13.50 -4.92
C PHE A 279 17.79 14.78 -4.13
N HIS A 280 19.07 15.09 -4.01
CA HIS A 280 19.54 16.29 -3.31
C HIS A 280 18.78 17.57 -3.70
N ASP A 281 18.62 17.80 -5.00
CA ASP A 281 18.04 19.05 -5.51
C ASP A 281 16.51 19.07 -5.48
N ASP A 282 15.87 17.96 -5.09
CA ASP A 282 14.41 17.83 -5.02
C ASP A 282 13.82 18.18 -3.64
N VAL A 283 14.66 18.39 -2.62
CA VAL A 283 14.24 18.77 -1.27
C VAL A 283 14.49 20.25 -0.96
N SER A 284 13.96 20.73 0.16
CA SER A 284 14.18 22.10 0.63
C SER A 284 15.66 22.35 0.94
N VAL A 285 16.12 23.60 0.87
CA VAL A 285 17.50 23.98 1.23
C VAL A 285 17.86 23.55 2.66
N LEU A 286 16.88 23.54 3.58
CA LEU A 286 17.09 23.08 4.95
C LEU A 286 17.35 21.56 4.98
N ASP A 287 16.61 20.79 4.20
CA ASP A 287 16.76 19.33 4.14
C ASP A 287 17.99 18.89 3.34
N GLN A 288 18.52 19.74 2.45
CA GLN A 288 19.79 19.50 1.73
C GLN A 288 20.99 19.43 2.68
N ALA A 289 20.93 20.07 3.85
CA ALA A 289 22.03 20.08 4.80
C ALA A 289 22.23 18.74 5.53
N ASP A 290 21.16 17.95 5.67
CA ASP A 290 21.19 16.72 6.46
C ASP A 290 21.40 15.49 5.56
N VAL A 291 22.48 14.74 5.82
CA VAL A 291 22.73 13.49 5.10
C VAL A 291 21.66 12.44 5.44
N PRO A 292 21.19 11.63 4.47
CA PRO A 292 20.11 10.68 4.67
C PRO A 292 20.49 9.52 5.62
N TYR A 293 21.76 9.15 5.65
CA TYR A 293 22.33 8.09 6.48
C TYR A 293 23.84 8.35 6.67
N ASP A 294 24.42 7.78 7.72
CA ASP A 294 25.83 7.97 8.06
C ASP A 294 26.77 7.01 7.33
N GLY A 295 28.04 7.38 7.23
CA GLY A 295 29.11 6.48 6.76
C GLY A 295 29.20 6.27 5.24
N GLU A 296 28.57 7.13 4.42
CA GLU A 296 28.78 7.08 2.98
C GLU A 296 30.17 7.60 2.59
N GLU A 297 31.06 6.69 2.24
CA GLU A 297 32.41 7.01 1.78
C GLU A 297 32.51 7.09 0.26
N ASN A 298 31.53 6.55 -0.48
CA ASN A 298 31.57 6.61 -1.94
C ASN A 298 31.34 8.07 -2.39
N PRO A 299 32.34 8.73 -3.00
CA PRO A 299 32.22 10.13 -3.41
C PRO A 299 31.15 10.35 -4.47
N LEU A 300 30.72 9.28 -5.16
CA LEU A 300 29.65 9.32 -6.16
C LEU A 300 28.25 9.34 -5.51
N LEU A 301 28.11 8.93 -4.25
CA LEU A 301 26.83 8.73 -3.57
C LEU A 301 26.60 9.71 -2.41
N VAL A 302 27.67 10.24 -1.79
CA VAL A 302 27.60 11.07 -0.56
C VAL A 302 26.62 12.25 -0.63
N ASN A 303 26.44 12.86 -1.81
CA ASN A 303 25.55 14.00 -2.03
C ASN A 303 24.39 13.68 -2.99
N ARG A 304 24.05 12.40 -3.18
CA ARG A 304 23.05 12.01 -4.18
C ARG A 304 21.62 12.12 -3.67
N TRP A 305 21.35 11.64 -2.46
CA TRP A 305 20.00 11.57 -1.88
C TRP A 305 19.86 12.40 -0.61
N ARG A 306 18.61 12.77 -0.30
CA ARG A 306 18.18 13.42 0.94
C ARG A 306 16.84 12.85 1.40
N ILE A 307 16.50 13.09 2.66
CA ILE A 307 15.19 12.75 3.21
C ILE A 307 14.35 14.03 3.24
N GLY A 308 13.24 13.99 2.51
CA GLY A 308 12.26 15.07 2.44
C GLY A 308 10.91 14.63 3.01
N PRO A 309 9.85 15.42 2.78
CA PRO A 309 8.52 15.11 3.28
C PRO A 309 8.03 13.72 2.83
N SER A 310 7.32 13.04 3.71
CA SER A 310 6.73 11.73 3.41
C SER A 310 5.68 11.86 2.30
N ILE A 311 5.70 10.90 1.40
CA ILE A 311 4.67 10.68 0.39
C ILE A 311 3.90 9.39 0.65
N GLU A 312 3.84 8.93 1.92
CA GLU A 312 2.96 7.83 2.28
C GLU A 312 1.50 8.13 1.87
N ARG A 313 0.68 7.07 1.70
CA ARG A 313 -0.64 7.17 1.05
C ARG A 313 -1.58 8.19 1.70
N GLN A 314 -1.60 8.29 3.02
CA GLN A 314 -2.44 9.21 3.80
C GLN A 314 -2.18 10.70 3.51
N PHE A 315 -0.97 11.08 3.09
CA PHE A 315 -0.60 12.46 2.75
C PHE A 315 -0.94 12.83 1.30
N ALA A 316 -1.35 11.85 0.48
CA ALA A 316 -1.63 12.04 -0.95
C ALA A 316 -3.06 11.64 -1.33
N LYS A 317 -3.44 10.40 -1.05
CA LYS A 317 -4.72 9.82 -1.45
C LYS A 317 -5.88 10.49 -0.75
N ASN A 318 -6.92 10.81 -1.54
CA ASN A 318 -8.15 11.45 -1.07
C ASN A 318 -7.93 12.79 -0.34
N LYS A 319 -6.79 13.46 -0.56
CA LYS A 319 -6.46 14.79 -0.01
C LYS A 319 -6.60 15.93 -1.03
N ASN A 320 -7.35 15.70 -2.12
CA ASN A 320 -7.53 16.67 -3.21
C ASN A 320 -8.18 17.99 -2.78
N HIS A 321 -8.90 18.00 -1.65
CA HIS A 321 -9.51 19.21 -1.09
C HIS A 321 -8.55 20.01 -0.20
N LEU A 322 -7.43 19.42 0.24
CA LEU A 322 -6.42 20.11 1.03
C LEU A 322 -5.51 20.95 0.13
N SER A 323 -5.15 22.13 0.61
CA SER A 323 -4.10 22.92 -0.03
C SER A 323 -2.73 22.28 0.19
N GLU A 324 -1.80 22.49 -0.74
CA GLU A 324 -0.40 22.06 -0.61
C GLU A 324 0.23 22.54 0.71
N LYS A 325 -0.10 23.76 1.15
CA LYS A 325 0.38 24.33 2.40
C LYS A 325 0.00 23.47 3.62
N ILE A 326 -1.25 23.00 3.65
CA ILE A 326 -1.76 22.17 4.76
C ILE A 326 -1.09 20.79 4.72
N VAL A 327 -0.96 20.18 3.55
CA VAL A 327 -0.26 18.88 3.41
C VAL A 327 1.19 18.99 3.91
N LYS A 328 1.89 20.06 3.52
CA LYS A 328 3.27 20.37 3.94
C LYS A 328 3.44 20.62 5.44
N GLU A 329 2.38 20.98 6.15
CA GLU A 329 2.42 21.17 7.60
C GLU A 329 2.53 19.83 8.34
N PHE A 330 1.95 18.77 7.77
CA PHE A 330 1.83 17.48 8.45
C PHE A 330 2.67 16.37 7.85
N ASN A 331 3.17 16.46 6.63
CA ASN A 331 3.91 15.34 6.01
C ASN A 331 5.41 15.32 6.30
N GLY A 332 5.91 16.11 7.25
CA GLY A 332 7.32 16.07 7.68
C GLY A 332 8.29 16.75 6.69
N PRO A 333 9.57 16.34 6.65
CA PRO A 333 10.16 15.19 7.35
C PRO A 333 10.23 15.40 8.88
N TRP A 334 10.35 14.30 9.62
CA TRP A 334 10.47 14.33 11.09
C TRP A 334 11.85 13.87 11.56
N LYS A 335 12.29 14.39 12.70
CA LYS A 335 13.55 13.99 13.33
C LYS A 335 13.46 12.56 13.87
N ALA A 336 14.58 11.84 13.83
CA ALA A 336 14.68 10.47 14.33
C ALA A 336 14.35 10.32 15.83
N ASP A 337 14.55 11.38 16.63
CA ASP A 337 14.25 11.41 18.06
C ASP A 337 12.77 11.70 18.39
N ALA A 338 11.94 11.95 17.37
CA ALA A 338 10.51 12.24 17.52
C ALA A 338 9.61 11.26 16.73
N PRO A 339 9.76 9.93 16.88
CA PRO A 339 9.08 8.93 16.04
C PRO A 339 7.56 8.94 16.11
N LEU A 340 6.99 9.30 17.26
CA LEU A 340 5.54 9.35 17.44
C LEU A 340 4.90 10.57 16.76
N SER A 341 5.71 11.51 16.27
CA SER A 341 5.23 12.63 15.45
C SER A 341 4.54 12.14 14.18
N LEU A 342 4.91 10.96 13.66
CA LEU A 342 4.23 10.36 12.52
C LEU A 342 2.76 10.08 12.84
N ILE A 343 2.49 9.47 13.99
CA ILE A 343 1.13 9.13 14.43
C ILE A 343 0.29 10.40 14.59
N THR A 344 0.82 11.40 15.30
CA THR A 344 0.10 12.66 15.49
C THR A 344 -0.09 13.42 14.18
N SER A 345 0.82 13.28 13.22
CA SER A 345 0.71 13.91 11.91
C SER A 345 -0.37 13.25 11.05
N VAL A 346 -0.46 11.90 11.07
CA VAL A 346 -1.55 11.17 10.41
C VAL A 346 -2.90 11.57 11.01
N ALA A 347 -3.01 11.62 12.34
CA ALA A 347 -4.22 12.09 12.99
C ALA A 347 -4.59 13.52 12.56
N SER A 348 -3.60 14.43 12.52
CA SER A 348 -3.84 15.84 12.20
C SER A 348 -4.24 16.05 10.74
N ILE A 349 -3.62 15.35 9.78
CA ILE A 349 -4.01 15.51 8.37
C ILE A 349 -5.39 14.92 8.06
N GLU A 350 -5.76 13.79 8.67
CA GLU A 350 -7.11 13.24 8.50
C GLU A 350 -8.16 14.12 9.17
N LEU A 351 -7.85 14.69 10.34
CA LEU A 351 -8.68 15.67 11.02
C LEU A 351 -8.93 16.91 10.14
N GLU A 352 -7.88 17.50 9.57
CA GLU A 352 -8.01 18.66 8.68
C GLU A 352 -8.72 18.30 7.37
N ASN A 353 -8.54 17.09 6.85
CA ASN A 353 -9.27 16.61 5.68
C ASN A 353 -10.77 16.52 5.96
N ALA A 354 -11.17 15.93 7.09
CA ALA A 354 -12.57 15.81 7.50
C ALA A 354 -13.19 17.20 7.77
N LYS A 355 -12.49 18.10 8.47
CA LYS A 355 -12.92 19.49 8.71
C LYS A 355 -13.15 20.27 7.43
N ASN A 356 -12.22 20.18 6.48
CA ASN A 356 -12.34 20.89 5.21
C ASN A 356 -13.51 20.36 4.36
N ARG A 357 -13.65 19.04 4.26
CA ARG A 357 -14.80 18.41 3.58
C ARG A 357 -16.13 18.78 4.22
N LEU A 358 -16.20 18.81 5.55
CA LEU A 358 -17.39 19.25 6.28
C LEU A 358 -17.72 20.72 5.98
N GLY A 359 -16.72 21.60 5.96
CA GLY A 359 -16.90 23.01 5.59
C GLY A 359 -17.42 23.17 4.16
N LEU A 360 -16.90 22.40 3.21
CA LEU A 360 -17.39 22.39 1.82
C LEU A 360 -18.82 21.86 1.71
N ALA A 361 -19.17 20.81 2.45
CA ALA A 361 -20.51 20.25 2.49
C ALA A 361 -21.54 21.24 3.06
N GLN A 362 -21.19 21.94 4.14
CA GLN A 362 -22.06 22.95 4.76
C GLN A 362 -22.22 24.22 3.92
N ALA A 363 -21.27 24.50 3.03
CA ALA A 363 -21.31 25.62 2.09
C ALA A 363 -21.93 25.26 0.73
N ASP A 364 -22.58 24.10 0.59
CA ASP A 364 -23.11 23.55 -0.67
C ASP A 364 -22.07 23.55 -1.82
N SER A 365 -20.79 23.44 -1.47
CA SER A 365 -19.66 23.56 -2.39
C SER A 365 -18.87 22.25 -2.56
N ALA A 366 -19.37 21.15 -1.99
CA ALA A 366 -18.76 19.84 -2.13
C ALA A 366 -18.98 19.26 -3.53
N SER A 367 -17.95 18.61 -4.07
CA SER A 367 -18.01 17.96 -5.40
C SER A 367 -18.79 16.64 -5.40
N LYS A 368 -19.05 16.07 -4.22
CA LYS A 368 -19.88 14.88 -4.00
C LYS A 368 -20.85 15.16 -2.84
N VAL A 369 -21.95 14.41 -2.77
CA VAL A 369 -22.82 14.42 -1.59
C VAL A 369 -22.02 13.82 -0.44
N GLU A 370 -21.79 14.61 0.59
CA GLU A 370 -21.08 14.21 1.80
C GLU A 370 -22.09 13.83 2.89
N ASP A 371 -21.79 12.78 3.65
CA ASP A 371 -22.52 12.47 4.88
C ASP A 371 -21.96 13.31 6.03
N VAL A 372 -22.69 14.37 6.37
CA VAL A 372 -22.31 15.34 7.41
C VAL A 372 -22.13 14.68 8.78
N GLU A 373 -22.92 13.66 9.12
CA GLU A 373 -22.82 12.99 10.40
C GLU A 373 -21.59 12.07 10.45
N VAL A 374 -21.31 11.36 9.36
CA VAL A 374 -20.06 10.58 9.23
C VAL A 374 -18.84 11.48 9.33
N LEU A 375 -18.83 12.64 8.68
CA LEU A 375 -17.71 13.59 8.77
C LEU A 375 -17.50 14.12 10.20
N LYS A 376 -18.57 14.38 10.95
CA LYS A 376 -18.46 14.77 12.37
C LYS A 376 -17.85 13.65 13.23
N LYS A 377 -18.27 12.41 13.02
CA LYS A 377 -17.71 11.24 13.72
C LYS A 377 -16.24 11.01 13.36
N GLN A 378 -15.86 11.19 12.08
CA GLN A 378 -14.45 11.17 11.68
C GLN A 378 -13.62 12.22 12.44
N ILE A 379 -14.13 13.44 12.55
CA ILE A 379 -13.46 14.52 13.30
C ILE A 379 -13.21 14.10 14.75
N GLU A 380 -14.25 13.60 15.44
CA GLU A 380 -14.14 13.11 16.82
C GLU A 380 -13.09 11.99 16.95
N THR A 381 -13.11 11.00 16.04
CA THR A 381 -12.13 9.91 16.01
C THR A 381 -10.69 10.37 15.82
N PHE A 382 -10.45 11.34 14.92
CA PHE A 382 -9.09 11.84 14.72
C PHE A 382 -8.64 12.80 15.82
N GLU A 383 -9.56 13.46 16.54
CA GLU A 383 -9.26 14.15 17.79
C GLU A 383 -8.85 13.16 18.89
N HIS A 384 -9.53 12.01 19.00
CA HIS A 384 -9.14 10.91 19.89
C HIS A 384 -7.77 10.34 19.52
N LEU A 385 -7.51 10.07 18.24
CA LEU A 385 -6.21 9.59 17.77
C LEU A 385 -5.09 10.61 18.06
N GLN A 386 -5.36 11.91 17.87
CA GLN A 386 -4.42 12.97 18.19
C GLN A 386 -4.10 13.01 19.70
N ALA A 387 -5.10 12.81 20.57
CA ALA A 387 -4.94 12.82 22.02
C ALA A 387 -4.11 11.63 22.56
N ILE A 388 -4.19 10.47 21.91
CA ILE A 388 -3.47 9.25 22.31
C ILE A 388 -2.15 9.03 21.55
N GLY A 389 -1.98 9.57 20.34
CA GLY A 389 -0.90 9.20 19.42
C GLY A 389 0.51 9.32 20.00
N SER A 390 0.79 10.38 20.76
CA SER A 390 2.09 10.59 21.44
C SER A 390 2.34 9.66 22.64
N LYS A 391 1.35 8.89 23.05
CA LYS A 391 1.37 8.00 24.22
C LYS A 391 1.35 6.52 23.84
N LEU A 392 1.12 6.17 22.57
CA LEU A 392 0.94 4.76 22.15
C LEU A 392 2.16 3.88 22.41
N PHE A 393 3.38 4.43 22.40
CA PHE A 393 4.57 3.65 22.68
C PHE A 393 5.55 4.39 23.57
N ASN A 394 6.26 3.64 24.41
CA ASN A 394 7.49 4.09 25.04
C ASN A 394 8.69 3.64 24.20
N SER A 395 9.37 4.58 23.55
CA SER A 395 10.53 4.29 22.70
C SER A 395 11.76 3.77 23.44
N LYS A 396 11.71 3.75 24.78
CA LYS A 396 12.75 3.22 25.67
C LYS A 396 12.23 2.11 26.58
N SER A 397 11.11 1.48 26.20
CA SER A 397 10.52 0.38 26.96
C SER A 397 11.49 -0.78 27.13
N LYS A 398 11.78 -1.15 28.38
CA LYS A 398 12.59 -2.36 28.66
C LYS A 398 11.80 -3.65 28.46
N SER A 399 10.47 -3.56 28.36
CA SER A 399 9.56 -4.68 28.16
C SER A 399 9.41 -5.07 26.68
N ILE A 400 9.88 -4.24 25.76
CA ILE A 400 9.91 -4.53 24.32
C ILE A 400 11.35 -4.88 23.94
N MET A 401 11.56 -6.12 23.49
CA MET A 401 12.87 -6.58 23.05
C MET A 401 13.41 -5.68 21.93
N ASN A 402 14.64 -5.19 22.09
CA ASN A 402 15.34 -4.33 21.14
C ASN A 402 14.52 -3.10 20.69
N VAL A 403 13.74 -2.51 21.61
CA VAL A 403 12.84 -1.38 21.31
C VAL A 403 13.51 -0.25 20.52
N GLU A 404 14.75 0.11 20.89
CA GLU A 404 15.47 1.21 20.23
C GLU A 404 15.74 0.91 18.75
N GLU A 405 16.00 -0.36 18.40
CA GLU A 405 16.17 -0.78 17.00
C GLU A 405 14.85 -0.71 16.23
N LEU A 406 13.73 -1.08 16.85
CA LEU A 406 12.39 -0.96 16.25
C LEU A 406 11.99 0.50 15.97
N PHE A 407 12.56 1.45 16.71
CA PHE A 407 12.34 2.88 16.54
C PHE A 407 13.31 3.55 15.54
N ARG A 408 14.33 2.83 15.06
CA ARG A 408 15.25 3.41 14.07
C ARG A 408 14.50 3.71 12.76
N PRO A 409 14.88 4.79 12.05
CA PRO A 409 14.32 5.09 10.74
C PRO A 409 14.74 4.03 9.71
N LYS A 410 13.78 3.21 9.27
CA LYS A 410 13.96 2.15 8.27
C LYS A 410 13.12 2.43 7.04
N LEU A 411 13.64 2.09 5.86
CA LEU A 411 12.87 2.16 4.63
C LEU A 411 11.75 1.12 4.66
N PHE A 412 10.52 1.58 4.48
CA PHE A 412 9.31 0.79 4.34
C PHE A 412 8.76 0.94 2.92
N VAL A 413 8.55 -0.20 2.28
CA VAL A 413 7.94 -0.31 0.96
C VAL A 413 6.56 -0.95 1.15
N PRO A 414 5.46 -0.21 0.97
CA PRO A 414 4.11 -0.68 1.31
C PRO A 414 3.60 -1.79 0.38
N ASP A 415 4.10 -1.84 -0.85
CA ASP A 415 3.59 -2.70 -1.92
C ASP A 415 4.54 -3.87 -2.24
N LEU A 416 5.26 -4.38 -1.23
CA LEU A 416 6.02 -5.62 -1.32
C LEU A 416 5.09 -6.82 -1.48
N ASP A 417 4.66 -7.07 -2.71
CA ASP A 417 3.68 -8.09 -3.07
C ASP A 417 4.22 -8.92 -4.23
N PRO A 418 3.93 -10.24 -4.31
CA PRO A 418 4.34 -11.04 -5.46
C PRO A 418 3.75 -10.57 -6.80
N LEU A 419 2.71 -9.72 -6.83
CA LEU A 419 2.26 -9.01 -8.04
C LEU A 419 3.28 -7.98 -8.54
N ASN A 420 4.12 -7.47 -7.64
CA ASN A 420 5.15 -6.46 -7.91
C ASN A 420 6.55 -7.07 -7.97
N VAL A 421 6.64 -8.37 -8.27
CA VAL A 421 7.89 -9.09 -8.47
C VAL A 421 7.86 -9.84 -9.80
N ILE A 422 8.83 -9.55 -10.67
CA ILE A 422 9.02 -10.21 -11.96
C ILE A 422 10.22 -11.15 -11.85
N GLU A 423 9.98 -12.43 -12.12
CA GLU A 423 10.99 -13.48 -12.19
C GLU A 423 11.60 -13.49 -13.59
N SER A 424 12.87 -13.11 -13.70
CA SER A 424 13.60 -13.03 -14.96
C SER A 424 14.99 -13.65 -14.81
N ASN A 425 15.30 -14.67 -15.61
CA ASN A 425 16.61 -15.34 -15.62
C ASN A 425 17.10 -15.72 -14.20
N ASP A 426 16.26 -16.42 -13.43
CA ASP A 426 16.52 -16.84 -12.04
C ASP A 426 16.77 -15.69 -11.04
N LYS A 427 16.32 -14.47 -11.37
CA LYS A 427 16.37 -13.31 -10.48
C LYS A 427 14.99 -12.70 -10.30
N SER A 428 14.71 -12.28 -9.08
CA SER A 428 13.51 -11.51 -8.75
C SER A 428 13.79 -10.02 -8.92
N TYR A 429 13.05 -9.36 -9.81
CA TYR A 429 13.05 -7.91 -9.99
C TYR A 429 11.83 -7.30 -9.32
N PHE A 430 12.06 -6.33 -8.44
CA PHE A 430 11.01 -5.67 -7.69
C PHE A 430 10.60 -4.38 -8.41
N ILE A 431 9.29 -4.14 -8.48
CA ILE A 431 8.70 -2.97 -9.13
C ILE A 431 7.72 -2.27 -8.16
N ASP A 432 7.17 -1.14 -8.60
CA ASP A 432 6.19 -0.32 -7.89
C ASP A 432 6.63 0.11 -6.47
N PHE A 433 7.40 1.20 -6.41
CA PHE A 433 7.90 1.77 -5.16
C PHE A 433 7.14 3.05 -4.76
N GLU A 434 5.93 3.26 -5.30
CA GLU A 434 5.09 4.37 -4.88
C GLU A 434 4.84 4.36 -3.37
N TYR A 435 4.73 5.55 -2.77
CA TYR A 435 4.47 5.75 -1.34
C TYR A 435 5.51 5.13 -0.40
N SER A 436 6.68 4.73 -0.92
CA SER A 436 7.81 4.30 -0.08
C SER A 436 8.19 5.43 0.89
N THR A 437 8.40 5.05 2.15
CA THR A 437 8.65 6.00 3.23
C THR A 437 9.60 5.40 4.25
N ILE A 438 10.35 6.25 4.93
CA ILE A 438 11.21 5.92 6.05
C ILE A 438 10.43 6.21 7.33
N LYS A 439 10.21 5.17 8.14
CA LYS A 439 9.46 5.27 9.41
C LYS A 439 10.01 4.27 10.44
N PRO A 440 9.63 4.39 11.72
CA PRO A 440 9.94 3.37 12.72
C PRO A 440 9.42 1.99 12.27
N PHE A 441 10.25 0.95 12.34
CA PHE A 441 9.84 -0.41 11.99
C PHE A 441 8.66 -0.91 12.86
N ILE A 442 8.55 -0.45 14.11
CA ILE A 442 7.41 -0.79 14.97
C ILE A 442 6.06 -0.34 14.38
N LEU A 443 6.05 0.67 13.50
CA LEU A 443 4.86 1.24 12.86
C LEU A 443 4.60 0.67 11.45
N THR A 444 5.28 -0.40 11.05
CA THR A 444 5.01 -1.06 9.76
C THR A 444 3.91 -2.10 9.87
N SER A 445 3.16 -2.29 8.79
CA SER A 445 2.31 -3.46 8.59
C SER A 445 3.12 -4.62 8.01
N TYR A 446 2.54 -5.83 8.05
CA TYR A 446 3.03 -6.92 7.21
C TYR A 446 2.58 -6.70 5.76
N PRO A 447 3.29 -7.28 4.79
CA PRO A 447 2.84 -7.24 3.40
C PRO A 447 1.43 -7.81 3.25
N ASN A 448 0.61 -7.16 2.41
CA ASN A 448 -0.81 -7.48 2.28
C ASN A 448 -1.08 -8.94 1.86
N PHE A 449 -0.21 -9.53 1.03
CA PHE A 449 -0.39 -10.91 0.57
C PHE A 449 -0.31 -11.97 1.69
N VAL A 450 0.38 -11.67 2.80
CA VAL A 450 0.49 -12.54 3.99
C VAL A 450 -0.29 -12.04 5.20
N ALA A 451 -0.56 -10.73 5.30
CA ALA A 451 -1.23 -10.13 6.44
C ALA A 451 -2.61 -10.76 6.70
N TYR A 452 -2.92 -10.96 7.98
CA TYR A 452 -4.20 -11.47 8.42
C TYR A 452 -4.64 -10.83 9.73
N HIS A 453 -5.78 -10.14 9.73
CA HIS A 453 -6.29 -9.41 10.90
C HIS A 453 -7.36 -10.18 11.69
N GLY A 454 -7.80 -11.34 11.19
CA GLY A 454 -8.81 -12.16 11.85
C GLY A 454 -8.27 -13.02 12.99
N ALA A 455 -9.16 -13.79 13.61
CA ALA A 455 -8.82 -14.71 14.69
C ALA A 455 -7.84 -15.78 14.20
N LYS A 456 -6.84 -16.07 15.04
CA LYS A 456 -5.72 -16.95 14.71
C LYS A 456 -6.10 -18.40 15.02
N VAL A 457 -5.97 -19.26 14.03
CA VAL A 457 -6.12 -20.72 14.15
C VAL A 457 -4.79 -21.35 13.77
N TYR A 458 -4.15 -22.03 14.70
CA TYR A 458 -2.84 -22.66 14.54
C TYR A 458 -2.94 -24.18 14.34
N ASN A 459 -4.02 -24.78 14.84
CA ASN A 459 -4.32 -26.19 14.63
C ASN A 459 -5.84 -26.35 14.55
N LEU A 460 -6.34 -26.83 13.40
CA LEU A 460 -7.78 -26.97 13.15
C LEU A 460 -8.46 -27.89 14.16
N GLU A 461 -7.84 -29.01 14.55
CA GLU A 461 -8.46 -29.98 15.47
C GLU A 461 -8.36 -29.55 16.94
N GLU A 462 -7.26 -28.88 17.32
CA GLU A 462 -7.03 -28.46 18.71
C GLU A 462 -7.72 -27.13 19.06
N ASP A 463 -7.69 -26.15 18.14
CA ASP A 463 -8.24 -24.82 18.39
C ASP A 463 -9.74 -24.74 18.10
N ILE A 464 -10.27 -25.63 17.24
CA ILE A 464 -11.69 -25.64 16.83
C ILE A 464 -12.37 -26.94 17.28
N PRO A 465 -13.06 -26.93 18.44
CA PRO A 465 -13.79 -28.10 18.92
C PRO A 465 -14.83 -28.59 17.92
N GLY A 466 -14.77 -29.87 17.57
CA GLY A 466 -15.72 -30.51 16.67
C GLY A 466 -15.47 -30.28 15.17
N PHE A 467 -14.29 -29.76 14.81
CA PHE A 467 -13.93 -29.47 13.41
C PHE A 467 -14.14 -30.66 12.47
N THR A 468 -13.82 -31.88 12.90
CA THR A 468 -13.97 -33.10 12.11
C THR A 468 -15.42 -33.46 11.79
N GLU A 469 -16.36 -33.07 12.66
CA GLU A 469 -17.79 -33.34 12.53
C GLU A 469 -18.59 -32.21 11.83
N MET A 470 -17.96 -31.07 11.57
CA MET A 470 -18.58 -29.93 10.87
C MET A 470 -18.91 -30.28 9.41
N ASP A 471 -19.85 -29.54 8.82
CA ASP A 471 -20.09 -29.61 7.38
C ASP A 471 -18.94 -28.96 6.58
N GLU A 472 -18.89 -29.23 5.28
CA GLU A 472 -17.78 -28.77 4.44
C GLU A 472 -17.72 -27.23 4.30
N VAL A 473 -18.86 -26.53 4.43
CA VAL A 473 -18.90 -25.07 4.35
C VAL A 473 -18.34 -24.46 5.63
N GLU A 474 -18.71 -25.00 6.79
CA GLU A 474 -18.14 -24.63 8.08
C GLU A 474 -16.64 -24.92 8.15
N LYS A 475 -16.19 -26.08 7.65
CA LYS A 475 -14.76 -26.42 7.59
C LYS A 475 -13.97 -25.43 6.75
N GLN A 476 -14.45 -25.08 5.56
CA GLN A 476 -13.77 -24.12 4.67
C GLN A 476 -13.54 -22.76 5.33
N GLN A 477 -14.43 -22.32 6.22
CA GLN A 477 -14.24 -21.07 6.96
C GLN A 477 -13.05 -21.16 7.92
N TYR A 478 -12.96 -22.24 8.71
CA TYR A 478 -11.85 -22.44 9.62
C TYR A 478 -10.53 -22.74 8.89
N GLU A 479 -10.57 -23.49 7.79
CA GLU A 479 -9.42 -23.73 6.91
C GLU A 479 -8.88 -22.42 6.33
N PHE A 480 -9.76 -21.51 5.88
CA PHE A 480 -9.34 -20.18 5.44
C PHE A 480 -8.61 -19.40 6.54
N MET A 481 -9.16 -19.39 7.77
CA MET A 481 -8.53 -18.74 8.93
C MET A 481 -7.17 -19.37 9.26
N TYR A 482 -7.09 -20.70 9.20
CA TYR A 482 -5.88 -21.47 9.42
C TYR A 482 -4.81 -21.15 8.37
N TYR A 483 -5.12 -21.23 7.07
CA TYR A 483 -4.16 -20.95 6.00
C TYR A 483 -3.67 -19.50 6.04
N LYS A 484 -4.55 -18.53 6.33
CA LYS A 484 -4.14 -17.13 6.51
C LYS A 484 -3.23 -16.96 7.73
N THR A 485 -3.49 -17.67 8.83
CA THR A 485 -2.60 -17.70 10.01
C THR A 485 -1.24 -18.31 9.68
N ARG A 486 -1.21 -19.44 8.97
CA ARG A 486 0.01 -20.10 8.48
C ARG A 486 0.86 -19.15 7.65
N ASN A 487 0.28 -18.45 6.68
CA ASN A 487 1.03 -17.58 5.77
C ASN A 487 1.65 -16.38 6.50
N GLU A 488 0.91 -15.74 7.41
CA GLU A 488 1.47 -14.70 8.29
C GLU A 488 2.60 -15.26 9.16
N ARG A 489 2.43 -16.48 9.69
CA ARG A 489 3.45 -17.12 10.53
C ARG A 489 4.73 -17.44 9.76
N LEU A 490 4.61 -17.90 8.51
CA LEU A 490 5.76 -18.11 7.62
C LEU A 490 6.53 -16.79 7.41
N TRP A 491 5.81 -15.68 7.22
CA TRP A 491 6.44 -14.35 7.13
C TRP A 491 7.19 -13.97 8.41
N GLU A 492 6.58 -14.15 9.58
CA GLU A 492 7.23 -13.89 10.87
C GLU A 492 8.47 -14.76 11.10
N LEU A 493 8.47 -16.02 10.65
CA LEU A 493 9.63 -16.91 10.74
C LEU A 493 10.78 -16.42 9.87
N GLU A 494 10.49 -15.98 8.65
CA GLU A 494 11.50 -15.43 7.72
C GLU A 494 12.04 -14.08 8.19
N LEU A 495 11.20 -13.24 8.84
CA LEU A 495 11.66 -12.04 9.53
C LEU A 495 12.57 -12.40 10.70
N ASN A 496 12.17 -13.36 11.54
CA ASN A 496 12.94 -13.76 12.73
C ASN A 496 14.30 -14.36 12.37
N SER A 497 14.40 -15.12 11.28
CA SER A 497 15.65 -15.75 10.85
C SER A 497 16.69 -14.74 10.35
N ARG A 498 16.26 -13.62 9.75
CA ARG A 498 17.14 -12.56 9.22
C ARG A 498 17.35 -11.42 10.21
N ARG A 499 16.28 -10.99 10.87
CA ARG A 499 16.19 -9.81 11.74
C ARG A 499 15.51 -10.14 13.06
N HIS A 500 16.14 -11.04 13.82
CA HIS A 500 15.71 -11.36 15.19
C HIS A 500 15.63 -10.12 16.09
N ASP A 501 16.43 -9.10 15.81
CA ASP A 501 16.38 -7.80 16.47
C ASP A 501 15.04 -7.05 16.27
N LEU A 502 14.30 -7.35 15.21
CA LEU A 502 13.04 -6.69 14.84
C LEU A 502 11.77 -7.51 15.14
N ILE A 503 11.90 -8.78 15.54
CA ILE A 503 10.75 -9.70 15.65
C ILE A 503 9.73 -9.32 16.73
N ALA A 504 10.09 -8.46 17.69
CA ALA A 504 9.17 -7.98 18.72
C ALA A 504 7.94 -7.26 18.14
N VAL A 505 7.98 -6.82 16.87
CA VAL A 505 6.82 -6.33 16.13
C VAL A 505 5.67 -7.35 16.02
N ALA A 506 5.98 -8.64 16.15
CA ALA A 506 5.01 -9.74 16.12
C ALA A 506 4.28 -9.96 17.46
N SER A 507 4.72 -9.31 18.54
CA SER A 507 4.08 -9.40 19.85
C SER A 507 2.61 -8.96 19.79
N PRO A 508 1.66 -9.70 20.39
CA PRO A 508 0.26 -9.31 20.45
C PRO A 508 0.06 -7.90 21.02
N HIS A 509 0.84 -7.52 22.05
CA HIS A 509 0.75 -6.20 22.66
C HIS A 509 1.23 -5.09 21.71
N VAL A 510 2.28 -5.35 20.93
CA VAL A 510 2.77 -4.38 19.94
C VAL A 510 1.77 -4.23 18.79
N LYS A 511 1.17 -5.34 18.31
CA LYS A 511 0.12 -5.33 17.29
C LYS A 511 -1.09 -4.50 17.73
N VAL A 512 -1.53 -4.63 18.99
CA VAL A 512 -2.63 -3.83 19.55
C VAL A 512 -2.24 -2.35 19.72
N LEU A 513 -1.04 -2.03 20.23
CA LEU A 513 -0.63 -0.63 20.42
C LEU A 513 -0.49 0.16 19.11
N LYS A 514 -0.10 -0.49 18.00
CA LYS A 514 0.00 0.17 16.69
C LYS A 514 -1.30 0.14 15.88
N SER A 515 -2.32 -0.60 16.30
CA SER A 515 -3.53 -0.79 15.49
C SER A 515 -4.26 0.51 15.17
N PRO A 516 -4.40 1.52 16.07
CA PRO A 516 -5.06 2.78 15.69
C PRO A 516 -4.35 3.51 14.54
N TYR A 517 -3.01 3.48 14.55
CA TYR A 517 -2.19 4.05 13.49
C TYR A 517 -2.34 3.26 12.18
N LEU A 518 -2.27 1.93 12.22
CA LEU A 518 -2.39 1.12 11.02
C LEU A 518 -3.79 1.23 10.38
N GLN A 519 -4.85 1.23 11.19
CA GLN A 519 -6.21 1.44 10.68
C GLN A 519 -6.35 2.82 10.01
N ALA A 520 -5.72 3.86 10.57
CA ALA A 520 -5.72 5.19 9.95
C ALA A 520 -4.94 5.24 8.61
N LEU A 521 -4.00 4.31 8.38
CA LEU A 521 -3.31 4.18 7.08
C LEU A 521 -4.13 3.38 6.05
N GLU A 522 -5.13 2.61 6.49
CA GLU A 522 -5.90 1.68 5.67
C GLU A 522 -7.30 2.19 5.29
N LEU A 523 -7.58 3.48 5.52
CA LEU A 523 -8.85 4.12 5.17
C LEU A 523 -9.13 4.01 3.65
N LYS A 524 -10.21 3.32 3.29
CA LYS A 524 -10.73 3.16 1.93
C LYS A 524 -12.05 3.90 1.74
N THR A 525 -12.89 3.94 2.77
CA THR A 525 -14.21 4.57 2.76
C THR A 525 -14.34 5.59 3.89
N ASP A 526 -15.39 6.40 3.83
CA ASP A 526 -15.69 7.36 4.88
C ASP A 526 -16.13 6.71 6.19
N LYS A 527 -16.57 5.44 6.19
CA LYS A 527 -16.98 4.71 7.40
C LYS A 527 -15.82 3.97 8.11
N ASP A 528 -14.64 3.90 7.48
CA ASP A 528 -13.49 3.17 8.06
C ASP A 528 -12.92 3.82 9.33
N TYR A 529 -13.34 5.04 9.69
CA TYR A 529 -13.05 5.62 11.00
C TYR A 529 -13.55 4.73 12.15
N LEU A 530 -14.59 3.92 11.92
CA LEU A 530 -15.09 2.95 12.91
C LEU A 530 -13.98 1.95 13.31
N TYR A 531 -13.13 1.52 12.37
CA TYR A 531 -12.01 0.64 12.69
C TYR A 531 -10.91 1.35 13.48
N VAL A 532 -10.67 2.64 13.19
CA VAL A 532 -9.72 3.46 13.95
C VAL A 532 -10.22 3.66 15.38
N GLU A 533 -11.47 4.05 15.55
CA GLU A 533 -12.10 4.25 16.85
C GLU A 533 -12.14 2.95 17.65
N GLY A 534 -12.55 1.83 17.03
CA GLY A 534 -12.57 0.52 17.67
C GLY A 534 -11.18 0.08 18.13
N ALA A 535 -10.13 0.38 17.35
CA ALA A 535 -8.75 0.15 17.76
C ALA A 535 -8.33 1.01 18.96
N ILE A 536 -8.80 2.27 19.05
CA ILE A 536 -8.55 3.12 20.23
C ILE A 536 -9.31 2.58 21.44
N VAL A 537 -10.61 2.23 21.29
CA VAL A 537 -11.44 1.66 22.36
C VAL A 537 -10.82 0.37 22.92
N GLN A 538 -10.29 -0.50 22.05
CA GLN A 538 -9.64 -1.75 22.47
C GLN A 538 -8.48 -1.51 23.45
N LEU A 539 -7.75 -0.39 23.32
CA LEU A 539 -6.65 -0.05 24.22
C LEU A 539 -7.11 0.22 25.65
N GLN A 540 -8.34 0.72 25.84
CA GLN A 540 -8.86 1.09 27.15
C GLN A 540 -8.82 -0.10 28.13
N ALA A 541 -9.15 -1.30 27.66
CA ALA A 541 -9.21 -2.51 28.50
C ALA A 541 -7.83 -2.96 29.01
N MET A 542 -6.75 -2.66 28.27
CA MET A 542 -5.38 -3.07 28.60
C MET A 542 -4.48 -1.90 29.02
N TRP A 543 -5.00 -0.67 29.06
CA TRP A 543 -4.20 0.54 29.24
C TRP A 543 -3.39 0.54 30.53
N ASP A 544 -4.01 0.19 31.66
CA ASP A 544 -3.33 0.10 32.96
C ASP A 544 -2.16 -0.90 32.92
N ALA A 545 -2.34 -2.04 32.24
CA ALA A 545 -1.26 -3.02 32.05
C ALA A 545 -0.14 -2.48 31.14
N TYR A 546 -0.47 -1.73 30.09
CA TYR A 546 0.54 -1.10 29.22
C TYR A 546 1.35 -0.02 29.94
N VAL A 547 0.72 0.72 30.85
CA VAL A 547 1.40 1.71 31.72
C VAL A 547 2.29 0.98 32.73
N ALA A 548 1.75 -0.01 33.44
CA ALA A 548 2.48 -0.75 34.47
C ALA A 548 3.71 -1.49 33.92
N ASN A 549 3.66 -1.96 32.68
CA ASN A 549 4.77 -2.65 32.01
C ASN A 549 5.62 -1.70 31.14
N GLU A 550 5.43 -0.38 31.24
CA GLU A 550 6.19 0.63 30.48
C GLU A 550 6.15 0.43 28.96
N LEU A 551 5.08 -0.18 28.41
CA LEU A 551 4.92 -0.45 26.98
C LEU A 551 4.47 0.81 26.23
N CYS A 552 3.56 1.58 26.84
CA CYS A 552 3.07 2.86 26.33
C CYS A 552 3.84 4.03 26.96
N GLY A 553 3.80 5.19 26.31
CA GLY A 553 4.49 6.42 26.74
C GLY A 553 3.76 7.22 27.82
N SER A 554 2.74 6.65 28.47
CA SER A 554 1.97 7.30 29.53
C SER A 554 2.48 6.89 30.92
N SER A 555 2.51 7.84 31.84
CA SER A 555 2.71 7.60 33.27
C SER A 555 1.39 7.51 34.06
N SER A 556 0.27 7.86 33.44
CA SER A 556 -1.07 7.78 34.02
C SER A 556 -1.80 6.54 33.52
N SER A 557 -2.37 5.77 34.45
CA SER A 557 -3.28 4.65 34.17
C SER A 557 -4.68 5.11 33.75
N GLU A 558 -4.98 6.41 33.85
CA GLU A 558 -6.18 6.97 33.25
C GLU A 558 -6.07 6.95 31.71
N PHE A 559 -7.10 6.40 31.06
CA PHE A 559 -7.13 6.33 29.61
C PHE A 559 -7.27 7.76 29.01
N PRO A 560 -6.49 8.14 27.98
CA PRO A 560 -6.49 9.51 27.47
C PRO A 560 -7.81 10.00 26.84
N VAL A 561 -8.68 9.07 26.45
CA VAL A 561 -10.00 9.35 25.86
C VAL A 561 -11.06 8.87 26.83
N GLN A 562 -12.15 9.63 26.98
CA GLN A 562 -13.22 9.31 27.92
C GLN A 562 -14.47 8.91 27.13
N TYR A 563 -14.86 7.65 27.25
CA TYR A 563 -16.07 7.13 26.62
C TYR A 563 -17.22 7.02 27.61
N THR A 564 -18.42 7.35 27.16
CA THR A 564 -19.66 7.01 27.87
C THR A 564 -20.11 5.59 27.47
N GLU A 565 -20.91 4.95 28.32
CA GLU A 565 -21.53 3.65 28.00
C GLU A 565 -22.39 3.76 26.72
N GLU A 566 -23.15 4.85 26.57
CA GLU A 566 -23.95 5.14 25.37
C GLU A 566 -23.10 5.23 24.10
N PHE A 567 -21.92 5.85 24.16
CA PHE A 567 -21.00 5.91 23.01
C PHE A 567 -20.51 4.52 22.63
N LEU A 568 -20.09 3.71 23.61
CA LEU A 568 -19.58 2.37 23.36
C LEU A 568 -20.65 1.45 22.75
N ASP A 569 -21.87 1.48 23.28
CA ASP A 569 -22.99 0.69 22.76
C ASP A 569 -23.34 1.10 21.32
N ARG A 570 -23.37 2.42 21.05
CA ARG A 570 -23.62 2.95 19.71
C ARG A 570 -22.51 2.55 18.74
N HIS A 571 -21.26 2.73 19.14
CA HIS A 571 -20.10 2.42 18.31
C HIS A 571 -20.07 0.94 17.92
N GLN A 572 -20.34 0.05 18.88
CA GLN A 572 -20.41 -1.39 18.63
C GLN A 572 -21.50 -1.72 17.60
N THR A 573 -22.70 -1.15 17.76
CA THR A 573 -23.82 -1.32 16.81
C THR A 573 -23.45 -0.82 15.41
N ASP A 574 -22.90 0.40 15.31
CA ASP A 574 -22.52 1.02 14.03
C ASP A 574 -21.43 0.19 13.32
N LEU A 575 -20.49 -0.40 14.07
CA LEU A 575 -19.42 -1.25 13.55
C LEU A 575 -19.96 -2.59 13.04
N GLU A 576 -20.85 -3.26 13.79
CA GLU A 576 -21.51 -4.51 13.37
C GLU A 576 -22.32 -4.30 12.08
N GLU A 577 -23.13 -3.24 12.03
CA GLU A 577 -23.91 -2.89 10.83
C GLU A 577 -22.99 -2.66 9.61
N TYR A 578 -21.88 -1.95 9.80
CA TYR A 578 -20.93 -1.69 8.73
C TYR A 578 -20.18 -2.95 8.27
N GLN A 579 -19.84 -3.85 9.19
CA GLN A 579 -19.25 -5.15 8.84
C GLN A 579 -20.23 -6.01 8.05
N ILE A 580 -21.50 -6.06 8.45
CA ILE A 580 -22.57 -6.75 7.70
C ILE A 580 -22.73 -6.15 6.31
N GLU A 581 -22.77 -4.82 6.18
CA GLU A 581 -22.82 -4.12 4.89
C GLU A 581 -21.64 -4.52 3.99
N THR A 582 -20.43 -4.48 4.53
CA THR A 582 -19.19 -4.79 3.79
C THR A 582 -19.16 -6.23 3.32
N VAL A 583 -19.53 -7.17 4.18
CA VAL A 583 -19.52 -8.62 3.88
C VAL A 583 -20.65 -9.01 2.93
N SER A 584 -21.81 -8.35 3.05
CA SER A 584 -22.97 -8.61 2.19
C SER A 584 -22.83 -7.99 0.79
N SER A 585 -21.95 -7.00 0.62
CA SER A 585 -21.72 -6.34 -0.66
C SER A 585 -20.72 -7.12 -1.53
N PRO A 586 -21.15 -7.67 -2.68
CA PRO A 586 -20.25 -8.31 -3.62
C PRO A 586 -19.14 -7.36 -4.07
N PHE A 587 -17.91 -7.87 -4.20
CA PHE A 587 -16.75 -7.08 -4.63
C PHE A 587 -16.45 -5.86 -3.73
N ALA A 588 -16.92 -5.81 -2.48
CA ALA A 588 -16.64 -4.71 -1.55
C ALA A 588 -15.13 -4.52 -1.33
N ALA A 589 -14.38 -5.62 -1.26
CA ALA A 589 -12.92 -5.60 -1.08
C ALA A 589 -12.18 -4.85 -2.21
N THR A 590 -12.75 -4.80 -3.42
CA THR A 590 -12.20 -4.09 -4.59
C THR A 590 -12.90 -2.75 -4.83
N GLY A 591 -13.77 -2.30 -3.93
CA GLY A 591 -14.59 -1.09 -4.10
C GLY A 591 -15.55 -1.21 -5.30
N GLY A 592 -16.05 -2.42 -5.55
CA GLY A 592 -16.90 -2.77 -6.68
C GLY A 592 -16.18 -2.84 -8.02
N TRP A 593 -14.84 -2.87 -8.04
CA TRP A 593 -14.07 -3.05 -9.28
C TRP A 593 -13.99 -4.53 -9.67
N ILE A 594 -14.22 -4.80 -10.95
CA ILE A 594 -14.22 -6.14 -11.53
C ILE A 594 -13.34 -6.12 -12.78
N PRO A 595 -12.41 -7.08 -12.97
CA PRO A 595 -11.67 -7.25 -14.23
C PRO A 595 -12.61 -7.27 -15.43
N GLN A 596 -12.20 -6.66 -16.55
CA GLN A 596 -13.12 -6.39 -17.66
C GLN A 596 -13.72 -7.66 -18.26
N ASP A 597 -12.90 -8.70 -18.40
CA ASP A 597 -13.27 -10.02 -18.89
C ASP A 597 -14.28 -10.74 -17.98
N MET A 598 -14.07 -10.67 -16.66
CA MET A 598 -15.01 -11.17 -15.66
C MET A 598 -16.30 -10.35 -15.67
N PHE A 599 -16.21 -9.03 -15.77
CA PHE A 599 -17.36 -8.14 -15.82
C PHE A 599 -18.26 -8.45 -17.03
N GLU A 600 -17.67 -8.62 -18.21
CA GLU A 600 -18.38 -9.01 -19.43
C GLU A 600 -19.06 -10.37 -19.27
N THR A 601 -18.33 -11.36 -18.76
CA THR A 601 -18.85 -12.72 -18.53
C THR A 601 -20.06 -12.69 -17.57
N LEU A 602 -19.93 -12.00 -16.42
CA LEU A 602 -21.01 -11.90 -15.43
C LEU A 602 -22.20 -11.08 -15.95
N LYS A 603 -21.96 -10.08 -16.81
CA LYS A 603 -23.02 -9.30 -17.47
C LYS A 603 -23.77 -10.15 -18.51
N GLU A 604 -23.06 -10.94 -19.32
CA GLU A 604 -23.65 -11.89 -20.28
C GLU A 604 -24.49 -12.97 -19.59
N GLN A 605 -24.02 -13.48 -18.44
CA GLN A 605 -24.76 -14.42 -17.60
C GLN A 605 -25.96 -13.76 -16.86
N GLY A 606 -26.12 -12.44 -16.95
CA GLY A 606 -27.18 -11.69 -16.28
C GLY A 606 -27.03 -11.65 -14.76
N ILE A 607 -25.85 -11.95 -14.23
CA ILE A 607 -25.48 -11.81 -12.81
C ILE A 607 -25.23 -10.34 -12.50
N ILE A 608 -24.60 -9.61 -13.43
CA ILE A 608 -24.48 -8.15 -13.36
C ILE A 608 -25.53 -7.52 -14.26
N VAL A 609 -26.38 -6.66 -13.69
CA VAL A 609 -27.40 -5.92 -14.43
C VAL A 609 -27.23 -4.42 -14.26
N GLU A 610 -27.49 -3.68 -15.33
CA GLU A 610 -27.45 -2.22 -15.34
C GLU A 610 -28.70 -1.65 -14.66
N THR A 611 -28.51 -0.67 -13.79
CA THR A 611 -29.58 0.03 -13.06
C THR A 611 -30.01 1.30 -13.83
N GLU A 612 -31.17 1.86 -13.50
CA GLU A 612 -31.74 3.03 -14.22
C GLU A 612 -30.83 4.27 -14.22
N ASN A 613 -29.95 4.40 -13.22
CA ASN A 613 -28.97 5.50 -13.12
C ASN A 613 -27.63 5.21 -13.83
N GLY A 614 -27.50 4.10 -14.57
CA GLY A 614 -26.27 3.72 -15.29
C GLY A 614 -25.18 3.12 -14.41
N ASN A 615 -25.50 2.76 -13.16
CA ASN A 615 -24.66 1.89 -12.34
C ASN A 615 -24.99 0.41 -12.64
N TYR A 616 -24.34 -0.49 -11.91
CA TYR A 616 -24.57 -1.92 -11.98
C TYR A 616 -24.83 -2.49 -10.60
N LYS A 617 -25.65 -3.55 -10.56
CA LYS A 617 -25.86 -4.35 -9.34
C LYS A 617 -25.64 -5.83 -9.65
N VAL A 618 -25.25 -6.57 -8.63
CA VAL A 618 -25.14 -8.04 -8.68
C VAL A 618 -26.46 -8.65 -8.23
N GLU A 619 -27.09 -9.43 -9.10
CA GLU A 619 -28.28 -10.22 -8.77
C GLU A 619 -27.86 -11.50 -8.03
N ALA A 620 -27.85 -11.41 -6.68
CA ALA A 620 -27.41 -12.50 -5.81
C ALA A 620 -28.16 -13.82 -6.05
N GLU A 621 -29.46 -13.76 -6.35
CA GLU A 621 -30.27 -14.96 -6.62
C GLU A 621 -29.80 -15.73 -7.85
N LYS A 622 -29.48 -15.02 -8.95
CA LYS A 622 -28.93 -15.63 -10.18
C LYS A 622 -27.49 -16.12 -10.02
N ALA A 623 -26.73 -15.47 -9.15
CA ALA A 623 -25.37 -15.89 -8.83
C ALA A 623 -25.34 -17.27 -8.13
N LEU A 624 -26.47 -17.67 -7.52
CA LEU A 624 -26.67 -18.94 -6.82
C LEU A 624 -27.36 -20.02 -7.68
N GLU A 625 -27.93 -19.68 -8.85
CA GLU A 625 -28.53 -20.67 -9.76
C GLU A 625 -27.44 -21.54 -10.41
N GLU A 626 -27.53 -22.87 -10.25
CA GLU A 626 -26.69 -23.84 -10.97
C GLU A 626 -26.84 -23.65 -12.48
N GLU A 627 -25.74 -23.78 -13.24
CA GLU A 627 -25.82 -23.78 -14.69
C GLU A 627 -26.80 -24.87 -15.16
N PRO A 628 -27.76 -24.56 -16.04
CA PRO A 628 -28.57 -25.61 -16.62
C PRO A 628 -27.63 -26.56 -17.36
N GLU A 629 -27.67 -27.86 -16.99
CA GLU A 629 -26.92 -28.91 -17.70
C GLU A 629 -27.07 -28.70 -19.21
N GLU A 630 -25.96 -28.46 -19.91
CA GLU A 630 -25.96 -28.46 -21.37
C GLU A 630 -26.55 -29.79 -21.84
N LYS A 631 -27.71 -29.71 -22.51
CA LYS A 631 -28.44 -30.86 -23.05
C LYS A 631 -27.79 -31.46 -24.29
#